data_AF-W4VGZ3-F1
#
_entry.id   AF-W4VGZ3-F1
#
_cell.length_a   1.000
_cell.length_b   1.000
_cell.length_c   1.000
_cell.angle_alpha   90.00
_cell.angle_beta   90.00
_cell.angle_gamma   90.00
#
_symmetry.space_group_name_H-M   'P 1'
#
loop_
_entity.id
_entity.type
_entity.pdbx_description
1 polymer ?
#
loop_
_entity_poly.entity_id
_entity_poly.type
_entity_poly.pdbx_seq_one_letter_code
_entity_poly.pdbx_strand_id
1 'polypeptide(L)'
;MSDSDQVWEVIRARSFAGKYIILDKDYLAKKYISFISRDIAEQSIYSYIENELGLVISFAKKEIIVEEPTEEDRDLLDLEGFITSS
;
A
#
# COMPACT_ATOMS: atom_id res chain seq x y z
N MET A 1 -12.19 -12.95 -7.63
CA MET A 1 -10.92 -13.17 -8.33
C MET A 1 -10.66 -14.66 -8.30
N SER A 2 -10.28 -15.27 -9.42
CA SER A 2 -9.79 -16.65 -9.41
C SER A 2 -8.31 -16.66 -9.04
N ASP A 3 -7.80 -17.79 -8.54
CA ASP A 3 -6.38 -17.94 -8.17
C ASP A 3 -5.40 -17.70 -9.32
N SER A 4 -5.88 -17.67 -10.57
CA SER A 4 -5.11 -17.36 -11.78
C SER A 4 -5.12 -15.88 -12.18
N ASP A 5 -5.88 -15.02 -11.50
CA ASP A 5 -5.97 -13.60 -11.86
C ASP A 5 -4.65 -12.89 -11.55
N GLN A 6 -4.08 -12.23 -12.56
CA GLN A 6 -2.85 -11.47 -12.38
C GLN A 6 -3.12 -10.17 -11.63
N VAL A 7 -2.22 -9.84 -10.70
CA VAL A 7 -2.24 -8.59 -9.93
C VAL A 7 -0.92 -7.85 -10.10
N TRP A 8 -0.96 -6.53 -9.90
CA TRP A 8 0.21 -5.77 -9.50
C TRP A 8 0.30 -5.81 -7.99
N GLU A 9 1.49 -6.11 -7.48
CA GLU A 9 1.84 -5.91 -6.09
C GLU A 9 2.66 -4.61 -6.00
N VAL A 10 2.19 -3.68 -5.19
CA VAL A 10 2.81 -2.36 -5.01
C VAL A 10 3.06 -2.16 -3.52
N ILE A 11 4.34 -2.19 -3.14
CA ILE A 11 4.78 -2.02 -1.75
C ILE A 11 5.39 -0.63 -1.62
N ARG A 12 4.91 0.16 -0.65
CA ARG A 12 5.32 1.56 -0.47
C ARG A 12 5.53 1.88 1.00
N ALA A 13 6.66 2.47 1.32
CA ALA A 13 6.91 3.07 2.63
C ALA A 13 6.57 4.57 2.58
N ARG A 14 5.71 5.05 3.48
CA ARG A 14 5.39 6.47 3.60
C ARG A 14 6.23 7.11 4.69
N SER A 15 6.86 8.22 4.33
CA SER A 15 7.62 9.02 5.28
C SER A 15 6.81 10.20 5.82
N PHE A 16 6.95 10.44 7.12
CA PHE A 16 6.46 11.63 7.79
C PHE A 16 7.56 12.16 8.71
N ALA A 17 7.84 13.46 8.63
CA ALA A 17 8.94 14.10 9.36
C ALA A 17 10.31 13.38 9.20
N GLY A 18 10.58 12.85 8.00
CA GLY A 18 11.83 12.14 7.69
C GLY A 18 11.91 10.70 8.19
N LYS A 19 10.84 10.15 8.77
CA LYS A 19 10.76 8.76 9.23
C LYS A 19 9.73 7.96 8.44
N TYR A 20 10.05 6.73 8.07
CA TYR A 20 9.12 5.77 7.47
C TYR A 20 8.23 5.14 8.54
N ILE A 21 6.94 5.44 8.50
CA ILE A 21 6.01 5.09 9.58
C ILE A 21 4.84 4.21 9.14
N ILE A 22 4.63 4.06 7.82
CA ILE A 22 3.54 3.25 7.26
C ILE A 22 4.10 2.45 6.08
N LEU A 23 3.82 1.16 6.06
CA LEU A 23 4.06 0.27 4.93
C LEU A 23 2.71 -0.07 4.29
N ASP A 24 2.45 0.44 3.09
CA ASP A 24 1.29 0.06 2.29
C ASP A 24 1.65 -1.11 1.39
N LYS A 25 0.81 -2.15 1.36
CA LYS A 25 0.88 -3.26 0.40
C LYS A 25 -0.42 -3.31 -0.38
N ASP A 26 -0.39 -2.77 -1.59
CA ASP A 26 -1.54 -2.68 -2.48
C ASP A 26 -1.49 -3.80 -3.52
N TYR A 27 -2.57 -4.59 -3.62
CA TYR A 27 -2.77 -5.58 -4.68
C TYR A 27 -3.83 -5.09 -5.66
N LEU A 28 -3.41 -4.80 -6.89
CA LEU A 28 -4.24 -4.17 -7.92
C LEU A 28 -4.52 -5.17 -9.05
N ALA A 29 -5.79 -5.49 -9.30
CA ALA A 29 -6.15 -6.44 -10.34
C ALA A 29 -5.77 -5.92 -11.75
N LYS A 30 -4.91 -6.66 -12.47
CA LYS A 30 -4.44 -6.26 -13.81
C LYS A 30 -5.56 -6.10 -14.84
N LYS A 31 -6.67 -6.79 -14.63
CA LYS A 31 -7.88 -6.67 -15.44
C LYS A 31 -8.43 -5.23 -15.47
N TYR A 32 -8.30 -4.50 -14.37
CA TYR A 32 -8.78 -3.11 -14.27
C TYR A 32 -7.64 -2.10 -14.38
N ILE A 33 -6.45 -2.47 -13.88
CA ILE A 33 -5.27 -1.62 -13.86
C ILE A 33 -4.20 -2.29 -14.73
N SER A 34 -4.28 -2.04 -16.04
CA SER A 34 -3.41 -2.69 -17.04
C SER A 34 -1.95 -2.29 -16.90
N PHE A 35 -1.68 -1.09 -16.36
CA PHE A 35 -0.35 -0.54 -16.17
C PHE A 35 -0.26 0.29 -14.89
N ILE A 36 0.89 0.20 -14.23
CA ILE A 36 1.31 1.09 -13.16
C ILE A 36 2.83 1.29 -13.24
N SER A 37 3.28 2.53 -13.08
CA SER A 37 4.70 2.89 -13.03
C SER A 37 5.10 3.33 -11.62
N ARG A 38 6.40 3.49 -11.40
CA ARG A 38 6.92 4.10 -10.16
C ARG A 38 6.35 5.49 -9.94
N ASP A 39 6.35 6.35 -10.96
CA ASP A 39 5.82 7.72 -10.86
C ASP A 39 4.34 7.74 -10.46
N ILE A 40 3.54 6.81 -10.99
CA ILE A 40 2.12 6.66 -10.60
C ILE A 40 2.00 6.19 -9.15
N ALA A 41 2.82 5.21 -8.74
CA ALA A 41 2.80 4.64 -7.40
C ALA A 41 3.29 5.59 -6.30
N GLU A 42 4.20 6.51 -6.64
CA GLU A 42 4.70 7.58 -5.75
C GLU A 42 3.64 8.65 -5.49
N GLN A 43 2.63 8.75 -6.36
CA GLN A 43 1.49 9.63 -6.19
C GLN A 43 0.29 8.93 -5.54
N SER A 44 -0.89 9.56 -5.64
CA SER A 44 -2.14 8.96 -5.19
C SER A 44 -2.62 7.95 -6.23
N ILE A 45 -2.47 6.66 -5.94
CA ILE A 45 -3.02 5.56 -6.76
C ILE A 45 -4.54 5.73 -6.94
N TYR A 46 -5.24 6.21 -5.92
CA TYR A 46 -6.67 6.54 -6.00
C TYR A 46 -6.95 7.61 -7.07
N SER A 47 -6.15 8.68 -7.11
CA SER A 47 -6.28 9.72 -8.14
C SER A 47 -6.07 9.16 -9.54
N TYR A 48 -5.09 8.27 -9.72
CA TYR A 48 -4.87 7.59 -11.01
C TYR A 48 -6.09 6.75 -11.41
N ILE A 49 -6.65 5.98 -10.48
CA ILE A 49 -7.83 5.14 -10.74
C ILE A 49 -9.05 6.00 -11.14
N GLU A 50 -9.32 7.08 -10.42
CA GLU A 50 -10.53 7.89 -10.63
C GLU A 50 -10.39 8.85 -11.82
N ASN A 51 -9.25 9.55 -11.93
CA ASN A 51 -9.10 10.63 -12.89
C ASN A 51 -8.49 10.15 -14.22
N GLU A 52 -7.51 9.24 -14.18
CA GLU A 52 -6.83 8.77 -15.40
C GLU A 52 -7.52 7.54 -16.00
N LEU A 53 -7.94 6.58 -15.17
CA LEU A 53 -8.67 5.40 -15.63
C LEU A 53 -10.19 5.61 -15.70
N GLY A 54 -10.71 6.69 -15.09
CA GLY A 54 -12.15 7.00 -15.09
C GLY A 54 -13.00 6.01 -14.29
N LEU A 55 -12.38 5.23 -13.39
CA LEU A 55 -13.07 4.20 -12.61
C LEU A 55 -13.65 4.82 -11.34
N VAL A 56 -14.92 4.53 -11.06
CA VAL A 56 -15.57 5.00 -9.84
C VAL A 56 -15.33 3.99 -8.72
N ILE A 57 -14.73 4.46 -7.62
CA ILE A 57 -14.53 3.65 -6.43
C ILE A 57 -15.80 3.72 -5.59
N SER A 58 -16.57 2.62 -5.58
CA SER A 58 -17.89 2.58 -4.97
C SER A 58 -17.88 2.17 -3.50
N PHE A 59 -16.99 1.24 -3.11
CA PHE A 59 -16.93 0.71 -1.75
C PHE A 59 -15.51 0.28 -1.38
N ALA A 60 -15.13 0.57 -0.14
CA ALA A 60 -13.89 0.11 0.47
C ALA A 60 -14.21 -0.63 1.77
N LYS A 61 -13.67 -1.84 1.91
CA LYS A 61 -13.69 -2.60 3.17
C LYS A 61 -12.36 -2.35 3.88
N LYS A 62 -12.41 -1.92 5.14
CA LYS A 62 -11.22 -1.78 5.99
C LYS A 62 -11.32 -2.69 7.20
N GLU A 63 -10.25 -3.42 7.47
CA GLU A 63 -10.04 -4.21 8.69
C GLU A 63 -8.82 -3.62 9.42
N ILE A 64 -8.88 -3.56 10.75
CA ILE A 64 -7.81 -3.04 11.58
C ILE A 64 -7.49 -4.09 12.62
N ILE A 65 -6.24 -4.52 12.66
CA ILE A 65 -5.70 -5.52 13.58
C ILE A 65 -4.45 -4.96 14.26
N VAL A 66 -4.15 -5.47 15.45
CA VAL A 66 -2.94 -5.13 16.21
C VAL A 66 -2.07 -6.37 16.25
N GLU A 67 -0.87 -6.27 15.70
CA GLU A 67 0.10 -7.35 15.58
C GLU A 67 1.49 -6.84 15.94
N GLU A 68 2.38 -7.75 16.31
CA GLU A 68 3.80 -7.43 16.51
C GLU A 68 4.49 -7.19 15.15
N PRO A 69 5.43 -6.24 15.04
CA PRO A 69 6.13 -5.98 13.79
C PRO A 69 6.93 -7.20 13.31
N THR A 70 6.73 -7.54 12.03
CA THR A 70 7.47 -8.60 11.33
C THR A 70 8.92 -8.18 11.07
N GLU A 71 9.75 -9.09 10.53
CA GLU A 71 11.11 -8.76 10.10
C GLU A 71 11.11 -7.73 8.97
N GLU A 72 10.21 -7.87 7.99
CA GLU A 72 10.05 -6.91 6.90
C GLU A 72 9.62 -5.52 7.40
N ASP A 73 8.72 -5.45 8.39
CA ASP A 73 8.34 -4.17 8.99
C ASP A 73 9.53 -3.49 9.68
N ARG A 74 10.42 -4.27 10.33
CA ARG A 74 11.63 -3.74 10.97
C ARG A 74 12.66 -3.28 9.96
N ASP A 75 12.74 -3.93 8.81
CA ASP A 75 13.65 -3.57 7.74
C ASP A 75 13.18 -2.33 6.96
N LEU A 76 11.87 -2.12 6.85
CA LEU A 76 11.28 -1.08 6.00
C LEU A 76 10.73 0.14 6.78
N LEU A 77 10.56 0.05 8.09
CA LEU A 77 9.99 1.13 8.92
C LEU A 77 10.92 1.55 10.06
N ASP A 78 10.89 2.85 10.37
CA ASP A 78 11.57 3.44 11.50
C ASP A 78 10.76 3.21 12.79
N LEU A 79 10.85 2.00 13.33
CA LEU A 79 10.10 1.58 14.53
C LEU A 79 10.69 2.13 15.85
N GLU A 80 11.82 2.84 15.78
CA GLU A 80 12.48 3.46 16.94
C GLU A 80 11.58 4.55 17.57
N GLY A 81 10.93 4.18 18.67
CA GLY A 81 9.99 5.00 19.44
C GLY A 81 8.73 4.28 19.91
N PHE A 82 8.42 3.10 19.34
CA PHE A 82 7.23 2.32 19.70
C PHE A 82 7.52 1.11 20.61
N ILE A 83 8.79 0.87 20.94
CA ILE A 83 9.18 -0.16 21.91
C ILE A 83 8.91 0.42 23.30
N THR A 84 7.81 0.01 23.93
CA THR A 84 7.67 0.20 25.38
C THR A 84 8.74 -0.63 26.07
N SER A 85 9.68 0.04 26.72
CA SER A 85 10.58 -0.59 27.69
C SER A 85 9.75 -1.39 28.69
N SER A 86 9.93 -2.71 28.71
CA SER A 86 9.45 -3.59 29.77
C SER A 86 10.21 -3.34 31.08
#